data_AF-M0AM10-F1
#
_entry.id   AF-M0AM10-F1
#
_cell.length_a   1.000
_cell.length_b   1.000
_cell.length_c   1.000
_cell.angle_alpha   90.00
_cell.angle_beta   90.00
_cell.angle_gamma   90.00
#
_symmetry.space_group_name_H-M   'P 1'
#
loop_
_entity.id
_entity.type
_entity.pdbx_description
1 polymer ?
#
loop_
_entity_poly.entity_id
_entity_poly.type
_entity_poly.pdbx_seq_one_letter_code
_entity_poly.pdbx_strand_id
1 'polypeptide(L)'
;MTDIIDPRPPLPEWILDAYDVICAHGTDPGNHEGAQSVPREQAREILLSADELALEPGDADHALTRLLERGYFYAVDDELRVTTPEH
;
A
#
# COMPACT_ATOMS: atom_id res chain seq x y z
N MET A 1 -11.91 10.60 23.23
CA MET A 1 -11.88 10.08 21.85
C MET A 1 -10.55 9.39 21.73
N THR A 2 -10.55 8.05 21.83
CA THR A 2 -9.35 7.23 21.76
C THR A 2 -8.87 7.25 20.33
N ASP A 3 -7.98 8.20 20.05
CA ASP A 3 -7.00 8.14 18.98
C ASP A 3 -6.22 6.84 19.22
N ILE A 4 -6.67 5.77 18.56
CA ILE A 4 -5.91 4.54 18.38
C ILE A 4 -4.72 4.97 17.51
N ILE A 5 -3.71 5.48 18.20
CA ILE A 5 -2.43 5.89 17.66
C ILE A 5 -1.91 4.66 16.95
N ASP A 6 -2.03 4.64 15.63
CA ASP A 6 -1.35 3.64 14.81
C ASP A 6 0.13 3.70 15.24
N PRO A 7 0.71 2.61 15.76
CA PRO A 7 2.06 2.64 16.33
C PRO A 7 3.12 2.93 15.27
N ARG A 8 2.71 3.02 14.00
CA ARG A 8 3.59 3.31 12.88
C ARG A 8 3.88 4.83 12.85
N PRO A 9 5.14 5.21 12.71
CA PRO A 9 5.53 6.62 12.65
C PRO A 9 4.81 7.34 11.51
N PRO A 10 4.47 8.64 11.69
CA PRO A 10 3.64 9.37 10.74
C PRO A 10 4.30 9.37 9.37
N LEU A 11 3.64 8.72 8.42
CA LEU A 11 3.99 8.80 7.01
C LEU A 11 3.35 10.07 6.42
N PRO A 12 3.93 10.64 5.36
CA PRO A 12 3.27 11.66 4.57
C PRO A 12 1.90 11.17 4.10
N GLU A 13 0.90 12.05 4.09
CA GLU A 13 -0.47 11.73 3.69
C GLU A 13 -0.53 11.13 2.29
N TRP A 14 0.28 11.63 1.35
CA TRP A 14 0.36 11.10 -0.01
C TRP A 14 0.85 9.64 -0.09
N ILE A 15 1.64 9.15 0.88
CA ILE A 15 2.06 7.74 0.95
C ILE A 15 0.93 6.87 1.49
N LEU A 16 0.12 7.40 2.40
CA LEU A 16 -1.07 6.71 2.91
C LEU A 16 -2.17 6.65 1.84
N ASP A 17 -2.30 7.72 1.06
CA ASP A 17 -3.22 7.80 -0.07
C ASP A 17 -2.80 6.82 -1.18
N ALA A 18 -1.50 6.74 -1.49
CA ALA A 18 -0.93 5.69 -2.34
C ALA A 18 -1.28 4.27 -1.84
N TYR A 19 -1.18 4.02 -0.54
CA TYR A 19 -1.57 2.75 0.05
C TYR A 19 -3.06 2.46 -0.14
N ASP A 20 -3.93 3.45 0.08
CA ASP A 20 -5.38 3.31 -0.08
C ASP A 20 -5.76 3.00 -1.53
N VAL A 21 -5.16 3.72 -2.50
CA VAL A 21 -5.35 3.47 -3.93
C VAL A 21 -4.92 2.04 -4.31
N ILE A 22 -3.75 1.59 -3.83
CA ILE A 22 -3.30 0.20 -4.06
C ILE A 22 -4.27 -0.80 -3.43
N CYS A 23 -4.80 -0.51 -2.25
CA CYS A 23 -5.76 -1.37 -1.57
C CYS A 23 -7.10 -1.43 -2.34
N ALA A 24 -7.59 -0.30 -2.83
CA ALA A 24 -8.83 -0.18 -3.58
C ALA A 24 -8.76 -0.84 -4.96
N HIS A 25 -7.62 -0.71 -5.66
CA HIS A 25 -7.46 -1.19 -7.04
C HIS A 25 -6.75 -2.55 -7.15
N GLY A 26 -5.85 -2.85 -6.21
CA GLY A 26 -5.03 -4.07 -6.19
C GLY A 26 -5.66 -5.23 -5.42
N THR A 27 -6.78 -5.01 -4.71
CA THR A 27 -7.49 -6.08 -4.04
C THR A 27 -8.57 -6.68 -4.92
N ASP A 28 -8.48 -7.99 -5.17
CA ASP A 28 -9.61 -8.72 -5.71
C ASP A 28 -10.70 -8.80 -4.61
N PRO A 29 -11.93 -8.31 -4.87
CA PRO A 29 -13.01 -8.29 -3.88
C PRO A 29 -13.53 -9.70 -3.54
N GLY A 30 -13.06 -10.75 -4.21
CA GLY A 30 -13.42 -12.15 -3.95
C GLY A 30 -12.59 -12.83 -2.87
N ASN A 31 -11.44 -12.25 -2.46
CA ASN A 31 -10.54 -12.88 -1.51
C ASN A 31 -10.84 -12.44 -0.06
N HIS A 32 -12.01 -12.85 0.44
CA HIS A 32 -12.56 -12.44 1.74
C HIS A 32 -11.79 -12.99 2.97
N GLU A 33 -10.84 -13.92 2.80
CA GLU A 33 -10.29 -14.71 3.92
C GLU A 33 -8.75 -14.83 3.97
N GLY A 34 -7.97 -14.18 3.11
CA GLY A 34 -6.51 -14.38 3.20
C GLY A 34 -5.64 -13.47 2.36
N ALA A 35 -5.26 -12.34 2.94
CA ALA A 35 -4.19 -11.43 2.50
C ALA A 35 -4.32 -10.85 1.08
N GLN A 36 -4.64 -9.56 1.00
CA GLN A 36 -4.61 -8.78 -0.23
C GLN A 36 -3.16 -8.78 -0.75
N SER A 37 -2.94 -9.34 -1.94
CA SER A 37 -1.62 -9.53 -2.56
C SER A 37 -1.64 -8.82 -3.91
N VAL A 38 -0.67 -7.94 -4.16
CA VAL A 38 -0.56 -7.20 -5.43
C VAL A 38 0.90 -7.22 -5.89
N PRO A 39 1.22 -7.58 -7.14
CA PRO A 39 2.57 -7.50 -7.67
C PRO A 39 3.16 -6.10 -7.50
N ARG A 40 4.44 -5.99 -7.15
CA ARG A 40 5.10 -4.67 -6.99
C ARG A 40 4.98 -3.84 -8.27
N GLU A 41 5.16 -4.47 -9.42
CA GLU A 41 4.99 -3.80 -10.72
C GLU A 41 3.55 -3.29 -10.91
N GLN A 42 2.55 -4.10 -10.59
CA GLN A 42 1.15 -3.70 -10.72
C GLN A 42 0.79 -2.58 -9.73
N ALA A 43 1.27 -2.64 -8.49
CA ALA A 43 1.09 -1.57 -7.53
C ALA A 43 1.73 -0.26 -8.04
N ARG A 44 2.91 -0.34 -8.65
CA ARG A 44 3.55 0.82 -9.28
C ARG A 44 2.71 1.36 -10.44
N GLU A 45 2.18 0.50 -11.30
CA GLU A 45 1.31 0.93 -12.41
C GLU A 45 0.01 1.56 -11.93
N ILE A 46 -0.60 1.01 -10.86
CA ILE A 46 -1.79 1.59 -10.22
C ILE A 46 -1.47 3.00 -9.73
N LEU A 47 -0.36 3.19 -9.02
CA LEU A 47 0.07 4.50 -8.53
C LEU A 47 0.36 5.49 -9.66
N LEU A 48 0.96 5.02 -10.76
CA LEU A 48 1.23 5.84 -11.94
C LEU A 48 -0.03 6.21 -12.71
N SER A 49 -1.04 5.34 -12.68
CA SER A 49 -2.33 5.56 -13.31
C SER A 49 -3.28 6.38 -12.42
N ALA A 50 -2.96 6.57 -11.15
CA ALA A 50 -3.72 7.37 -10.21
C ALA A 50 -3.41 8.85 -10.43
N ASP A 51 -4.21 9.49 -11.29
CA ASP A 51 -4.12 10.92 -11.60
C ASP A 51 -4.26 11.81 -10.34
N GLU A 52 -4.94 11.28 -9.32
CA GLU A 52 -5.14 11.89 -8.00
C GLU A 52 -3.83 12.18 -7.26
N LEU A 53 -2.86 11.26 -7.39
CA LEU A 53 -1.56 11.36 -6.74
C LEU A 53 -0.51 11.99 -7.66
N ALA A 54 -0.72 11.94 -8.98
CA ALA A 54 0.17 12.49 -10.01
C ALA A 54 1.66 12.11 -9.78
N LEU A 55 1.91 10.86 -9.38
CA LEU A 55 3.25 10.40 -8.99
C LEU A 55 4.12 10.10 -10.21
N GLU A 56 5.39 10.43 -10.12
CA GLU A 56 6.39 9.94 -11.06
C GLU A 56 6.79 8.49 -10.72
N PRO A 57 7.36 7.73 -11.66
CA PRO A 57 7.83 6.36 -11.38
C PRO A 57 8.82 6.28 -10.21
N GLY A 58 9.58 7.35 -9.96
CA GLY A 58 10.45 7.46 -8.79
C GLY A 58 9.69 7.60 -7.47
N ASP A 59 8.65 8.43 -7.44
CA ASP A 59 7.81 8.62 -6.24
C ASP A 59 6.96 7.39 -5.95
N ALA A 60 6.47 6.71 -6.97
CA ALA A 60 5.75 5.45 -6.82
C ALA A 60 6.65 4.39 -6.17
N ASP A 61 7.90 4.22 -6.64
CA ASP A 61 8.84 3.29 -6.01
C ASP A 61 9.23 3.72 -4.58
N HIS A 62 9.33 5.03 -4.34
CA HIS A 62 9.58 5.58 -3.01
C HIS A 62 8.43 5.27 -2.05
N ALA A 63 7.18 5.46 -2.47
CA ALA A 63 6.00 5.14 -1.67
C ALA A 63 5.95 3.65 -1.33
N LEU A 64 6.12 2.78 -2.32
CA LEU A 64 6.14 1.32 -2.12
C LEU A 64 7.24 0.91 -1.14
N THR A 65 8.45 1.45 -1.31
CA THR A 65 9.58 1.18 -0.41
C THR A 65 9.27 1.65 1.00
N ARG A 66 8.70 2.85 1.18
CA ARG A 66 8.31 3.35 2.49
C ARG A 66 7.25 2.48 3.16
N LEU A 67 6.26 2.02 2.40
CA LEU A 67 5.19 1.16 2.92
C LEU A 67 5.74 -0.22 3.33
N LEU A 68 6.71 -0.76 2.59
CA LEU A 68 7.45 -1.98 2.95
C LEU A 68 8.29 -1.80 4.22
N GLU A 69 9.11 -0.73 4.28
CA GLU A 69 9.97 -0.43 5.44
C GLU A 69 9.17 -0.24 6.73
N ARG A 70 7.94 0.24 6.62
CA ARG A 70 7.04 0.48 7.75
C ARG A 70 6.16 -0.72 8.10
N GLY A 71 6.20 -1.80 7.31
CA GLY A 71 5.37 -2.98 7.53
C GLY A 71 3.87 -2.72 7.27
N TYR A 72 3.55 -1.87 6.29
CA TYR A 72 2.21 -1.83 5.70
C TYR A 72 2.05 -2.95 4.66
N PHE A 73 3.14 -3.21 3.94
CA PHE A 73 3.25 -4.32 3.00
C PHE A 73 4.40 -5.23 3.40
N TYR A 74 4.32 -6.47 2.94
CA TYR A 74 5.42 -7.42 2.94
C TYR A 74 5.62 -7.98 1.55
N ALA A 75 6.85 -7.97 1.04
CA ALA A 75 7.16 -8.53 -0.29
C ALA A 75 7.44 -10.04 -0.18
N VAL A 76 6.66 -10.85 -0.88
CA VAL A 76 6.88 -12.29 -1.05
C VAL A 76 6.81 -12.59 -2.55
N ASP A 77 7.86 -13.17 -3.13
CA ASP A 77 7.88 -13.54 -4.56
C ASP A 77 7.58 -12.36 -5.51
N ASP A 78 8.08 -11.17 -5.18
CA ASP A 78 7.78 -9.90 -5.89
C ASP A 78 6.34 -9.38 -5.72
N GLU A 79 5.51 -10.08 -4.95
CA GLU A 79 4.16 -9.66 -4.59
C GLU A 79 4.12 -8.95 -3.24
N LEU A 80 3.49 -7.78 -3.20
CA LEU A 80 3.23 -7.00 -2.00
C LEU A 80 1.97 -7.53 -1.34
N ARG A 81 2.12 -8.14 -0.16
CA ARG A 81 1.01 -8.52 0.70
C ARG A 81 0.70 -7.46 1.74
N VAL A 82 -0.56 -7.05 1.81
CA VAL A 82 -1.07 -6.22 2.89
C VAL A 82 -0.97 -7.01 4.19
N THR A 83 -0.29 -6.43 5.18
CA THR A 83 -0.33 -6.92 6.55
C THR A 83 -1.40 -6.13 7.29
N THR A 84 -2.61 -6.66 7.34
CA THR A 84 -3.61 -6.17 8.30
C THR A 84 -3.19 -6.64 9.69
N PRO A 85 -3.06 -5.75 10.69
CA PRO A 85 -2.91 -6.22 12.06
C PRO A 85 -4.16 -7.01 12.41
N GLU A 86 -4.00 -8.33 12.63
CA GLU A 86 -5.05 -9.16 13.18
C GLU A 86 -5.45 -8.57 14.54
N HIS A 87 -6.74 -8.24 14.69
CA HIS A 87 -7.32 -7.71 15.92
C HIS A 87 -7.85 -8.84 16.79
#